data_AF-A0A4Q4SS09-F1
#
_entry.id   AF-A0A4Q4SS09-F1
#
_cell.length_a   1.000
_cell.length_b   1.000
_cell.length_c   1.000
_cell.angle_alpha   90.00
_cell.angle_beta   90.00
_cell.angle_gamma   90.00
#
_symmetry.space_group_name_H-M   'P 1'
#
loop_
_entity.id
_entity.type
_entity.pdbx_description
1 polymer ?
#
loop_
_entity_poly.entity_id
_entity_poly.type
_entity_poly.pdbx_seq_one_letter_code
_entity_poly.pdbx_strand_id
1 'polypeptide(L)'
;METLDNTEWDVLIVGTGLQQSLLALALSRSDKKILHVDENDFYGGAEAAFSLQEAEEWAQRMKDDTVDTVFSDVTITKPEVADAAPALSFSRAYSLSLSPQVIYARSSILGCLVSSRVYRQLEFLAVGTWWVYSTGAQSKSSLSHARLLKVPNGREDVFQDHDLDFKAKRALMKFLRFISEYEEQIEVWEEHRQRPFSDFLTEQFKVPASLQGPLLALTLSPAGPDRTTTEYALPRIARHLRSIGVFGAGFGAVIPKWGGLSEISQVSCRAGAVGGGVYVLGKGIAPITEGIAKTTENGTKLCLKDGEVVTAKWIVGGNSSTASQDTYCRSMTIVSSSLSHLFPPIAEEAPAPAAAVVVFPSGSLALDSQAEELPPVHVFVHSSDTGECPSGQCVLYASTSMHNQDGFALLRKAIESLLSAQDITPSPTILWSVEYQQRASSGSEALPFDNDHVVRFPPTSMDLAFDDAVLENVKEVWQKIVGDEAGEFLVFQDREAYDDDE
;
A
#
# COMPACT_ATOMS: atom_id res chain seq x y z
N MET A 1 -34.64 4.95 -5.77
CA MET A 1 -33.72 6.04 -5.40
C MET A 1 -34.39 7.32 -5.82
N GLU A 2 -34.40 8.36 -4.98
CA GLU A 2 -34.80 9.69 -5.44
C GLU A 2 -33.81 10.15 -6.52
N THR A 3 -34.31 10.84 -7.54
CA THR A 3 -33.47 11.33 -8.64
C THR A 3 -32.46 12.36 -8.11
N LEU A 4 -31.24 12.35 -8.63
CA LEU A 4 -30.27 13.42 -8.33
C LEU A 4 -30.49 14.64 -9.23
N ASP A 5 -31.36 14.55 -10.23
CA ASP A 5 -31.53 15.60 -11.22
C ASP A 5 -32.02 16.92 -10.58
N ASN A 6 -31.29 17.99 -10.91
CA ASN A 6 -31.45 19.34 -10.37
C ASN A 6 -31.28 19.46 -8.85
N THR A 7 -30.52 18.56 -8.21
CA THR A 7 -30.19 18.67 -6.78
C THR A 7 -28.97 19.57 -6.54
N GLU A 8 -28.97 20.26 -5.39
CA GLU A 8 -27.87 21.12 -4.93
C GLU A 8 -27.12 20.49 -3.75
N TRP A 9 -25.79 20.64 -3.72
CA TRP A 9 -24.88 20.05 -2.75
C TRP A 9 -23.82 21.05 -2.29
N ASP A 10 -23.37 20.95 -1.05
CA ASP A 10 -22.23 21.73 -0.58
C ASP A 10 -20.92 21.16 -1.11
N VAL A 11 -20.81 19.83 -1.15
CA VAL A 11 -19.61 19.12 -1.62
C VAL A 11 -20.01 17.95 -2.50
N LEU A 12 -19.43 17.89 -3.70
CA LEU A 12 -19.39 16.72 -4.54
C LEU A 12 -17.99 16.09 -4.44
N ILE A 13 -17.93 14.84 -3.98
CA ILE A 13 -16.71 14.03 -3.95
C ILE A 13 -16.78 13.00 -5.08
N VAL A 14 -15.73 12.91 -5.88
CA VAL A 14 -15.65 12.10 -7.10
C VAL A 14 -14.54 11.07 -6.95
N GLY A 15 -14.92 9.80 -7.06
CA GLY A 15 -14.08 8.65 -6.76
C GLY A 15 -14.11 8.32 -5.27
N THR A 16 -13.99 7.04 -4.94
CA THR A 16 -13.93 6.51 -3.56
C THR A 16 -12.56 5.97 -3.22
N GLY A 17 -11.52 6.51 -3.86
CA GLY A 17 -10.13 6.29 -3.48
C GLY A 17 -9.87 6.73 -2.03
N LEU A 18 -8.69 6.39 -1.52
CA LEU A 18 -8.34 6.62 -0.12
C LEU A 18 -8.49 8.09 0.33
N GLN A 19 -7.99 9.05 -0.45
CA GLN A 19 -8.05 10.47 -0.10
C GLN A 19 -9.48 11.01 -0.06
N GLN A 20 -10.29 10.65 -1.05
CA GLN A 20 -11.71 11.02 -1.12
C GLN A 20 -12.51 10.43 0.04
N SER A 21 -12.24 9.17 0.37
CA SER A 21 -12.90 8.47 1.46
C SER A 21 -12.54 9.11 2.81
N LEU A 22 -11.26 9.43 3.04
CA LEU A 22 -10.81 10.12 4.25
C LEU A 22 -11.37 11.55 4.34
N LEU A 23 -11.53 12.25 3.21
CA LEU A 23 -12.21 13.55 3.18
C LEU A 23 -13.69 13.40 3.57
N ALA A 24 -14.38 12.38 3.05
CA ALA A 24 -15.77 12.09 3.42
C ALA A 24 -15.90 11.79 4.92
N LEU A 25 -14.94 11.05 5.50
CA LEU A 25 -14.84 10.87 6.94
C LEU A 25 -14.66 12.20 7.68
N ALA A 26 -13.71 13.04 7.25
CA ALA A 26 -13.44 14.34 7.90
C ALA A 26 -14.65 15.29 7.84
N LEU A 27 -15.44 15.22 6.76
CA LEU A 27 -16.65 16.02 6.58
C LEU A 27 -17.90 15.39 7.21
N SER A 28 -17.84 14.15 7.71
CA SER A 28 -19.01 13.41 8.23
C SER A 28 -19.74 14.05 9.41
N ARG A 29 -19.15 15.06 10.05
CA ARG A 29 -19.72 15.82 11.17
C ARG A 29 -19.73 17.33 10.93
N SER A 30 -19.74 17.75 9.66
CA SER A 30 -19.65 19.16 9.26
C SER A 30 -21.00 19.82 8.90
N ASP A 31 -22.11 19.09 9.05
CA ASP A 31 -23.47 19.47 8.61
C ASP A 31 -23.59 19.83 7.10
N LYS A 32 -22.55 19.57 6.31
CA LYS A 32 -22.55 19.80 4.86
C LYS A 32 -23.37 18.72 4.15
N LYS A 33 -24.10 19.15 3.11
CA LYS A 33 -24.78 18.22 2.22
C LYS A 33 -23.79 17.66 1.20
N ILE A 34 -23.43 16.38 1.34
CA ILE A 34 -22.37 15.73 0.56
C ILE A 34 -22.96 14.71 -0.42
N LEU A 35 -22.58 14.81 -1.69
CA LEU A 35 -22.77 13.77 -2.70
C LEU A 35 -21.42 13.13 -3.00
N HIS A 36 -21.31 11.82 -2.87
CA HIS A 36 -20.09 11.06 -3.13
C HIS A 36 -20.38 10.04 -4.24
N VAL A 37 -19.78 10.24 -5.40
CA VAL A 37 -19.98 9.40 -6.58
C VAL A 37 -18.70 8.67 -6.96
N ASP A 38 -18.84 7.48 -7.54
CA ASP A 38 -17.73 6.74 -8.15
C ASP A 38 -18.21 6.15 -9.47
N GLU A 39 -17.38 6.18 -10.50
CA GLU A 39 -17.68 5.51 -11.76
C GLU A 39 -17.62 3.99 -11.63
N ASN A 40 -16.79 3.48 -10.73
CA ASN A 40 -16.70 2.07 -10.44
C ASN A 40 -17.94 1.59 -9.69
N ASP A 41 -18.26 0.31 -9.88
CA ASP A 41 -19.29 -0.43 -9.15
C ASP A 41 -18.80 -0.95 -7.79
N PHE A 42 -17.59 -0.60 -7.39
CA PHE A 42 -16.93 -0.97 -6.13
C PHE A 42 -16.29 0.25 -5.46
N TYR A 43 -15.96 0.12 -4.17
CA TYR A 43 -15.26 1.13 -3.39
C TYR A 43 -13.74 0.98 -3.47
N GLY A 44 -13.02 2.09 -3.25
CA GLY A 44 -11.58 2.07 -2.95
C GLY A 44 -10.69 2.43 -4.13
N GLY A 45 -11.22 2.56 -5.35
CA GLY A 45 -10.44 2.97 -6.52
C GLY A 45 -9.16 2.15 -6.70
N ALA A 46 -7.99 2.81 -6.68
CA ALA A 46 -6.69 2.18 -6.80
C ALA A 46 -6.31 1.25 -5.63
N GLU A 47 -6.96 1.43 -4.46
CA GLU A 47 -6.76 0.64 -3.25
C GLU A 47 -7.80 -0.48 -3.10
N ALA A 48 -8.67 -0.72 -4.08
CA ALA A 48 -9.73 -1.72 -4.00
C ALA A 48 -9.21 -3.15 -3.71
N ALA A 49 -10.07 -3.98 -3.14
CA ALA A 49 -9.81 -5.40 -2.93
C ALA A 49 -10.92 -6.24 -3.55
N PHE A 50 -10.56 -7.32 -4.23
CA PHE A 50 -11.49 -8.12 -5.03
C PHE A 50 -11.55 -9.57 -4.60
N SER A 51 -12.76 -10.14 -4.64
CA SER A 51 -12.94 -11.58 -4.76
C SER A 51 -12.39 -12.10 -6.09
N LEU A 52 -12.27 -13.43 -6.24
CA LEU A 52 -11.75 -14.02 -7.49
C LEU A 52 -12.59 -13.62 -8.72
N GLN A 53 -13.91 -13.60 -8.55
CA GLN A 53 -14.84 -13.22 -9.61
C GLN A 53 -14.71 -11.75 -9.98
N GLU A 54 -14.65 -10.85 -9.00
CA GLU A 54 -14.47 -9.41 -9.24
C GLU A 54 -13.12 -9.15 -9.93
N ALA A 55 -12.06 -9.87 -9.56
CA ALA A 55 -10.77 -9.76 -10.24
C ALA A 55 -10.85 -10.21 -11.72
N GLU A 56 -11.62 -11.27 -12.01
CA GLU A 56 -11.85 -11.73 -13.38
C GLU A 56 -12.68 -10.75 -14.22
N GLU A 57 -13.73 -10.19 -13.64
CA GLU A 57 -14.57 -9.16 -14.26
C GLU A 57 -13.76 -7.88 -14.52
N TRP A 58 -12.95 -7.46 -13.54
CA TRP A 58 -12.00 -6.37 -13.70
C TRP A 58 -11.03 -6.64 -14.86
N ALA A 59 -10.36 -7.79 -14.88
CA ALA A 59 -9.43 -8.13 -15.96
C ALA A 59 -10.09 -8.22 -17.35
N GLN A 60 -11.38 -8.55 -17.43
CA GLN A 60 -12.14 -8.49 -18.68
C GLN A 60 -12.45 -7.05 -19.08
N ARG A 61 -12.93 -6.22 -18.14
CA ARG A 61 -13.18 -4.78 -18.37
C ARG A 61 -11.92 -4.08 -18.90
N MET A 62 -10.74 -4.42 -18.38
CA MET A 62 -9.46 -3.86 -18.82
C MET A 62 -9.00 -4.28 -20.22
N LYS A 63 -9.60 -5.34 -20.81
CA LYS A 63 -9.35 -5.73 -22.20
C LYS A 63 -10.27 -5.01 -23.17
N ASP A 64 -11.49 -4.74 -22.73
CA ASP A 64 -12.54 -4.12 -23.53
C ASP A 64 -12.44 -2.59 -23.51
N ASP A 65 -12.04 -2.01 -22.38
CA ASP A 65 -11.92 -0.58 -22.17
C ASP A 65 -10.46 -0.13 -22.32
N THR A 66 -10.22 0.73 -23.32
CA THR A 66 -8.87 1.22 -23.65
C THR A 66 -8.48 2.49 -22.88
N VAL A 67 -9.32 2.94 -21.93
CA VAL A 67 -9.26 4.28 -21.33
C VAL A 67 -8.94 4.28 -19.83
N ASP A 68 -8.84 3.13 -19.15
CA ASP A 68 -8.40 3.13 -17.74
C ASP A 68 -6.96 3.67 -17.65
N THR A 69 -6.79 4.76 -16.91
CA THR A 69 -5.50 5.46 -16.77
C THR A 69 -4.68 4.98 -15.57
N VAL A 70 -5.27 4.18 -14.69
CA VAL A 70 -4.65 3.72 -13.45
C VAL A 70 -4.04 2.34 -13.63
N PHE A 71 -4.77 1.43 -14.27
CA PHE A 71 -4.32 0.06 -14.48
C PHE A 71 -4.10 -0.24 -15.97
N SER A 72 -3.15 -1.12 -16.29
CA SER A 72 -2.98 -1.64 -17.65
C SER A 72 -2.34 -3.03 -17.65
N ASP A 73 -2.30 -3.67 -18.82
CA ASP A 73 -1.63 -4.95 -19.05
C ASP A 73 -2.09 -6.09 -18.10
N VAL A 74 -3.38 -6.10 -17.77
CA VAL A 74 -3.94 -7.05 -16.79
C VAL A 74 -4.05 -8.46 -17.38
N THR A 75 -3.38 -9.43 -16.73
CA THR A 75 -3.38 -10.83 -17.15
C THR A 75 -3.61 -11.76 -15.96
N ILE A 76 -4.67 -12.56 -16.02
CA ILE A 76 -4.95 -13.63 -15.06
C ILE A 76 -4.46 -14.96 -15.61
N THR A 77 -3.75 -15.71 -14.77
CA THR A 77 -3.33 -17.09 -15.04
C THR A 77 -3.91 -18.03 -13.98
N LYS A 78 -4.53 -19.12 -14.46
CA LYS A 78 -5.05 -20.21 -13.61
C LYS A 78 -4.41 -21.51 -14.08
N PRO A 79 -3.52 -22.13 -13.30
CA PRO A 79 -2.95 -23.43 -13.64
C PRO A 79 -4.05 -24.51 -13.74
N GLU A 80 -3.85 -25.49 -14.62
CA GLU A 80 -4.76 -26.63 -14.71
C GLU A 80 -4.72 -27.44 -13.41
N VAL A 81 -5.90 -27.70 -12.83
CA VAL A 81 -6.03 -28.44 -11.58
C VAL A 81 -5.93 -29.94 -11.88
N ALA A 82 -4.92 -30.62 -11.34
CA ALA A 82 -4.90 -32.08 -11.33
C ALA A 82 -5.91 -32.63 -10.31
N ASP A 83 -6.54 -33.79 -10.59
CA ASP A 83 -7.68 -34.39 -9.86
C ASP A 83 -7.46 -34.75 -8.35
N ALA A 84 -6.38 -34.29 -7.73
CA ALA A 84 -6.11 -34.42 -6.29
C ALA A 84 -5.27 -33.25 -5.71
N ALA A 85 -5.11 -32.15 -6.46
CA ALA A 85 -4.32 -31.00 -6.03
C ALA A 85 -5.12 -30.06 -5.10
N PRO A 86 -4.44 -29.30 -4.21
CA PRO A 86 -5.07 -28.17 -3.55
C PRO A 86 -5.71 -27.26 -4.59
N ALA A 87 -6.93 -26.81 -4.33
CA ALA A 87 -7.71 -26.00 -5.26
C ALA A 87 -8.12 -24.67 -4.62
N LEU A 88 -8.48 -23.70 -5.46
CA LEU A 88 -9.15 -22.49 -5.00
C LEU A 88 -10.48 -22.84 -4.33
N SER A 89 -10.83 -22.07 -3.31
CA SER A 89 -12.17 -22.10 -2.71
C SER A 89 -13.16 -21.29 -3.55
N PHE A 90 -14.39 -21.12 -3.07
CA PHE A 90 -15.38 -20.23 -3.69
C PHE A 90 -14.89 -18.77 -3.71
N SER A 91 -15.32 -18.01 -4.72
CA SER A 91 -14.82 -16.66 -5.02
C SER A 91 -14.74 -15.72 -3.81
N ARG A 92 -15.83 -15.64 -3.02
CA ARG A 92 -15.93 -14.73 -1.85
C ARG A 92 -15.12 -15.16 -0.64
N ALA A 93 -14.42 -16.28 -0.70
CA ALA A 93 -13.45 -16.66 0.33
C ALA A 93 -12.12 -15.89 0.18
N TYR A 94 -12.04 -15.00 -0.82
CA TYR A 94 -10.87 -14.20 -1.13
C TYR A 94 -11.22 -12.71 -1.11
N SER A 95 -10.27 -11.90 -0.64
CA SER A 95 -10.29 -10.45 -0.74
C SER A 95 -8.88 -9.99 -1.11
N LEU A 96 -8.66 -9.69 -2.39
CA LEU A 96 -7.33 -9.53 -2.95
C LEU A 96 -7.05 -8.05 -3.25
N SER A 97 -6.20 -7.42 -2.44
CA SER A 97 -5.85 -6.00 -2.56
C SER A 97 -5.05 -5.67 -3.82
N LEU A 98 -5.49 -4.65 -4.58
CA LEU A 98 -4.77 -4.12 -5.74
C LEU A 98 -3.53 -3.29 -5.37
N SER A 99 -3.46 -2.76 -4.14
CA SER A 99 -2.34 -1.94 -3.68
C SER A 99 -2.04 -2.20 -2.21
N PRO A 100 -1.50 -3.38 -1.87
CA PRO A 100 -1.16 -3.70 -0.49
C PRO A 100 0.00 -2.83 -0.01
N GLN A 101 -0.18 -2.26 1.18
CA GLN A 101 0.80 -1.40 1.84
C GLN A 101 0.92 -1.79 3.31
N VAL A 102 2.11 -1.65 3.87
CA VAL A 102 2.32 -1.74 5.33
C VAL A 102 2.09 -0.39 5.99
N ILE A 103 1.46 -0.38 7.16
CA ILE A 103 1.30 0.82 7.97
C ILE A 103 2.24 0.70 9.17
N TYR A 104 3.28 1.52 9.20
CA TYR A 104 4.16 1.59 10.37
C TYR A 104 3.39 2.05 11.61
N ALA A 105 3.71 1.49 12.78
CA ALA A 105 2.99 1.78 14.02
C ALA A 105 3.06 3.25 14.45
N ARG A 106 4.06 4.00 13.96
CA ARG A 106 4.17 5.46 14.15
C ARG A 106 3.51 6.30 13.05
N SER A 107 2.82 5.68 12.10
CA SER A 107 2.07 6.41 11.09
C SER A 107 0.93 7.21 11.72
N SER A 108 0.80 8.46 11.29
CA SER A 108 -0.23 9.37 11.78
C SER A 108 -1.65 8.86 11.49
N ILE A 109 -1.84 8.05 10.44
CA ILE A 109 -3.15 7.46 10.10
C ILE A 109 -3.73 6.66 11.25
N LEU A 110 -2.94 5.89 11.98
CA LEU A 110 -3.44 5.10 13.10
C LEU A 110 -3.99 6.00 14.21
N GLY A 111 -3.30 7.11 14.49
CA GLY A 111 -3.79 8.14 15.41
C GLY A 111 -5.11 8.76 14.93
N CYS A 112 -5.19 9.14 13.65
CA CYS A 112 -6.40 9.70 13.05
C CYS A 112 -7.59 8.72 13.07
N LEU A 113 -7.36 7.43 12.83
CA LEU A 113 -8.41 6.41 12.90
C LEU A 113 -8.93 6.22 14.33
N VAL A 114 -8.06 6.36 15.34
CA VAL A 114 -8.46 6.35 16.75
C VAL A 114 -9.24 7.62 17.10
N SER A 115 -8.71 8.81 16.79
CA SER A 115 -9.34 10.09 17.15
C SER A 115 -10.69 10.31 16.44
N SER A 116 -10.86 9.76 15.24
CA SER A 116 -12.13 9.79 14.49
C SER A 116 -13.09 8.66 14.88
N ARG A 117 -12.72 7.78 15.82
CA ARG A 117 -13.52 6.65 16.32
C ARG A 117 -13.86 5.57 15.30
N VAL A 118 -13.32 5.64 14.07
CA VAL A 118 -13.58 4.64 13.03
C VAL A 118 -12.82 3.33 13.25
N TYR A 119 -11.76 3.34 14.08
CA TYR A 119 -11.01 2.13 14.45
C TYR A 119 -11.89 0.98 14.96
N ARG A 120 -13.09 1.26 15.49
CA ARG A 120 -14.05 0.25 15.97
C ARG A 120 -14.54 -0.72 14.90
N GLN A 121 -14.38 -0.35 13.62
CA GLN A 121 -14.78 -1.15 12.46
C GLN A 121 -13.58 -1.74 11.72
N LEU A 122 -12.37 -1.56 12.26
CA LEU A 122 -11.12 -1.99 11.64
C LEU A 122 -10.40 -2.96 12.57
N GLU A 123 -9.83 -4.01 11.99
CA GLU A 123 -8.94 -4.93 12.68
C GLU A 123 -7.57 -4.87 12.01
N PHE A 124 -6.51 -4.73 12.81
CA PHE A 124 -5.14 -4.67 12.35
C PHE A 124 -4.37 -5.89 12.83
N LEU A 125 -3.50 -6.41 11.97
CA LEU A 125 -2.61 -7.53 12.27
C LEU A 125 -1.15 -7.13 12.10
N ALA A 126 -0.29 -7.74 12.92
CA ALA A 126 1.14 -7.47 12.90
C ALA A 126 1.80 -7.96 11.59
N VAL A 127 2.65 -7.11 11.02
CA VAL A 127 3.65 -7.49 10.01
C VAL A 127 4.91 -7.89 10.75
N GLY A 128 5.27 -9.16 10.64
CA GLY A 128 6.31 -9.76 11.45
C GLY A 128 7.71 -9.48 10.91
N THR A 129 8.17 -10.35 10.01
CA THR A 129 9.59 -10.45 9.66
C THR A 129 9.88 -9.89 8.27
N TRP A 130 11.01 -9.21 8.15
CA TRP A 130 11.63 -8.87 6.87
C TRP A 130 12.65 -9.96 6.52
N TRP A 131 12.61 -10.44 5.29
CA TRP A 131 13.49 -11.47 4.75
C TRP A 131 14.22 -10.91 3.54
N VAL A 132 15.51 -11.23 3.41
CA VAL A 132 16.30 -10.91 2.22
C VAL A 132 16.66 -12.20 1.51
N TYR A 133 16.32 -12.27 0.23
CA TYR A 133 16.73 -13.38 -0.62
C TYR A 133 18.24 -13.28 -0.92
N SER A 134 18.95 -14.38 -0.69
CA SER A 134 20.38 -14.50 -0.95
C SER A 134 20.65 -15.75 -1.76
N THR A 135 21.29 -15.58 -2.91
CA THR A 135 21.92 -16.67 -3.66
C THR A 135 23.28 -16.92 -2.99
N GLY A 136 23.44 -18.08 -2.34
CA GLY A 136 24.63 -18.36 -1.54
C GLY A 136 25.93 -18.06 -2.30
N ALA A 137 26.74 -17.14 -1.77
CA ALA A 137 28.03 -16.81 -2.35
C ALA A 137 28.95 -18.04 -2.29
N GLN A 138 29.34 -18.56 -3.46
CA GLN A 138 30.47 -19.48 -3.74
C GLN A 138 31.16 -20.11 -2.51
N SER A 139 30.45 -20.95 -1.75
CA SER A 139 31.10 -21.86 -0.81
C SER A 139 31.62 -23.05 -1.61
N LYS A 140 32.93 -23.33 -1.51
CA LYS A 140 33.63 -24.43 -2.22
C LYS A 140 33.24 -25.85 -1.76
N SER A 141 32.09 -26.01 -1.11
CA SER A 141 31.56 -27.32 -0.73
C SER A 141 30.04 -27.34 -0.86
N SER A 142 29.57 -28.10 -1.85
CA SER A 142 28.28 -28.81 -1.91
C SER A 142 26.99 -27.98 -1.80
N LEU A 143 26.29 -27.83 -2.94
CA LEU A 143 24.89 -27.38 -3.11
C LEU A 143 24.59 -25.97 -2.56
N SER A 144 24.86 -24.94 -3.36
CA SER A 144 24.41 -23.57 -3.12
C SER A 144 22.88 -23.45 -3.25
N HIS A 145 22.15 -23.80 -2.19
CA HIS A 145 20.72 -23.50 -2.11
C HIS A 145 20.53 -22.01 -1.84
N ALA A 146 19.60 -21.39 -2.58
CA ALA A 146 19.12 -20.06 -2.25
C ALA A 146 18.53 -20.06 -0.83
N ARG A 147 18.77 -18.98 -0.06
CA ARG A 147 18.33 -18.88 1.33
C ARG A 147 17.67 -17.52 1.57
N LEU A 148 16.63 -17.53 2.40
CA LEU A 148 16.06 -16.32 3.00
C LEU A 148 16.81 -16.01 4.29
N LEU A 149 17.36 -14.79 4.37
CA LEU A 149 18.02 -14.26 5.55
C LEU A 149 17.05 -13.37 6.31
N LYS A 150 16.83 -13.66 7.60
CA LYS A 150 16.00 -12.81 8.46
C LYS A 150 16.71 -11.48 8.70
N VAL A 151 16.02 -10.36 8.51
CA VAL A 151 16.49 -9.04 8.92
C VAL A 151 16.31 -8.92 10.43
N PRO A 152 17.37 -8.58 11.19
CA PRO A 152 17.28 -8.35 12.63
C PRO A 152 16.33 -7.19 12.95
N ASN A 153 15.38 -7.41 13.87
CA ASN A 153 14.40 -6.41 14.30
C ASN A 153 14.98 -5.39 15.31
N GLY A 154 16.24 -5.54 15.72
CA GLY A 154 16.85 -4.57 16.62
C GLY A 154 18.20 -5.00 17.17
N ARG A 155 18.64 -4.28 18.21
CA ARG A 155 19.94 -4.50 18.87
C ARG A 155 20.07 -5.89 19.48
N GLU A 156 18.97 -6.44 20.01
CA GLU A 156 18.93 -7.76 20.63
C GLU A 156 19.17 -8.87 19.60
N ASP A 157 18.44 -8.86 18.49
CA ASP A 157 18.62 -9.81 17.38
C ASP A 157 20.05 -9.80 16.83
N VAL A 158 20.64 -8.60 16.64
CA VAL A 158 22.04 -8.46 16.19
C VAL A 158 23.03 -9.06 17.19
N PHE A 159 22.73 -8.94 18.48
CA PHE A 159 23.58 -9.50 19.53
C PHE A 159 23.51 -11.04 19.57
N GLN A 160 22.29 -11.59 19.41
CA GLN A 160 22.02 -13.03 19.44
C GLN A 160 22.47 -13.77 18.16
N ASP A 161 22.64 -13.07 17.04
CA ASP A 161 23.08 -13.68 15.78
C ASP A 161 24.50 -14.27 15.88
N HIS A 162 24.64 -15.58 15.74
CA HIS A 162 25.94 -16.26 15.81
C HIS A 162 26.71 -16.31 14.48
N ASP A 163 26.07 -15.97 13.36
CA ASP A 163 26.66 -15.93 12.03
C ASP A 163 27.44 -14.62 11.79
N LEU A 164 27.14 -13.57 12.56
CA LEU A 164 27.84 -12.27 12.49
C LEU A 164 29.16 -12.25 13.27
N ASP A 165 30.25 -11.91 12.59
CA ASP A 165 31.53 -11.67 13.25
C ASP A 165 31.52 -10.41 14.14
N PHE A 166 32.49 -10.32 15.07
CA PHE A 166 32.55 -9.24 16.04
C PHE A 166 32.74 -7.84 15.43
N LYS A 167 33.43 -7.74 14.29
CA LYS A 167 33.65 -6.47 13.59
C LYS A 167 32.35 -6.00 12.94
N ALA A 168 31.60 -6.92 12.33
CA ALA A 168 30.32 -6.69 11.71
C ALA A 168 29.27 -6.27 12.75
N LYS A 169 29.18 -7.00 13.87
CA LYS A 169 28.31 -6.63 15.02
C LYS A 169 28.61 -5.23 15.53
N ARG A 170 29.89 -4.88 15.70
CA ARG A 170 30.31 -3.55 16.17
C ARG A 170 29.91 -2.45 15.18
N ALA A 171 30.09 -2.67 13.88
CA ALA A 171 29.70 -1.71 12.84
C ALA A 171 28.18 -1.48 12.84
N LEU A 172 27.40 -2.56 12.87
CA LEU A 172 25.93 -2.49 12.89
C LEU A 172 25.42 -1.82 14.17
N MET A 173 25.98 -2.14 15.34
CA MET A 173 25.63 -1.48 16.60
C MET A 173 26.03 0.00 16.64
N LYS A 174 27.05 0.43 15.90
CA LYS A 174 27.37 1.85 15.72
C LYS A 174 26.28 2.53 14.89
N PHE A 175 25.89 1.92 13.76
CA PHE A 175 24.83 2.44 12.90
C PHE A 175 23.46 2.48 13.62
N LEU A 176 23.08 1.42 14.32
CA LEU A 176 21.82 1.33 15.07
C LEU A 176 21.73 2.33 16.23
N ARG A 177 22.85 2.87 16.72
CA ARG A 177 22.85 3.98 17.68
C ARG A 177 22.66 5.31 16.98
N PHE A 178 23.40 5.53 15.90
CA PHE A 178 23.24 6.73 15.06
C PHE A 178 21.81 6.90 14.55
N ILE A 179 21.24 5.86 13.94
CA ILE A 179 19.92 5.94 13.28
C ILE A 179 18.77 6.25 14.25
N SER A 180 18.94 5.97 15.54
CA SER A 180 17.94 6.29 16.56
C SER A 180 17.75 7.79 16.75
N GLU A 181 18.76 8.60 16.43
CA GLU A 181 18.84 10.06 16.68
C GLU A 181 19.55 10.76 15.50
N TYR A 182 19.31 10.30 14.26
CA TYR A 182 20.06 10.78 13.09
C TYR A 182 19.73 12.24 12.72
N GLU A 183 18.51 12.70 13.05
CA GLU A 183 18.07 14.08 12.84
C GLU A 183 18.85 15.07 13.71
N GLU A 184 19.39 14.62 14.84
CA GLU A 184 20.22 15.43 15.74
C GLU A 184 21.71 15.40 15.35
N GLN A 185 22.08 14.58 14.36
CA GLN A 185 23.46 14.31 13.94
C GLN A 185 23.66 14.67 12.45
N ILE A 186 23.14 15.83 12.03
CA ILE A 186 23.15 16.30 10.63
C ILE A 186 24.56 16.32 10.05
N GLU A 187 25.56 16.73 10.84
CA GLU A 187 26.97 16.79 10.45
C GLU A 187 27.56 15.43 10.03
N VAL A 188 26.94 14.31 10.42
CA VAL A 188 27.40 12.96 10.06
C VAL A 188 26.96 12.58 8.65
N TRP A 189 25.81 13.06 8.17
CA TRP A 189 25.17 12.56 6.96
C TRP A 189 24.82 13.61 5.90
N GLU A 190 24.81 14.90 6.22
CA GLU A 190 24.44 15.96 5.26
C GLU A 190 25.36 15.99 4.04
N GLU A 191 26.68 15.85 4.22
CA GLU A 191 27.64 15.77 3.10
C GLU A 191 27.44 14.52 2.23
N HIS A 192 26.73 13.51 2.73
CA HIS A 192 26.43 12.26 2.05
C HIS A 192 24.97 12.17 1.56
N ARG A 193 24.17 13.23 1.77
CA ARG A 193 22.71 13.25 1.55
C ARG A 193 22.28 12.64 0.21
N GLN A 194 22.90 13.09 -0.88
CA GLN A 194 22.61 12.64 -2.26
C GLN A 194 23.47 11.45 -2.72
N ARG A 195 24.38 10.96 -1.88
CA ARG A 195 25.22 9.79 -2.21
C ARG A 195 24.47 8.49 -1.93
N PRO A 196 24.82 7.39 -2.62
CA PRO A 196 24.26 6.07 -2.35
C PRO A 196 24.37 5.70 -0.87
N PHE A 197 23.30 5.14 -0.31
CA PHE A 197 23.28 4.74 1.09
C PHE A 197 24.28 3.62 1.40
N SER A 198 24.54 2.72 0.44
CA SER A 198 25.59 1.70 0.50
C SER A 198 26.99 2.29 0.73
N ASP A 199 27.32 3.38 0.03
CA ASP A 199 28.56 4.12 0.21
C ASP A 199 28.65 4.73 1.60
N PHE A 200 27.57 5.38 2.05
CA PHE A 200 27.50 5.98 3.39
C PHE A 200 27.72 4.94 4.50
N LEU A 201 27.06 3.77 4.40
CA LEU A 201 27.26 2.65 5.32
C LEU A 201 28.71 2.15 5.35
N THR A 202 29.34 2.05 4.18
CA THR A 202 30.73 1.60 4.04
C THR A 202 31.71 2.63 4.59
N GLU A 203 31.54 3.90 4.26
CA GLU A 203 32.48 4.96 4.57
C GLU A 203 32.38 5.40 6.03
N GLN A 204 31.17 5.65 6.55
CA GLN A 204 30.95 6.23 7.87
C GLN A 204 30.85 5.19 8.99
N PHE A 205 30.26 4.02 8.68
CA PHE A 205 30.00 2.99 9.69
C PHE A 205 30.84 1.73 9.51
N LYS A 206 31.53 1.57 8.38
CA LYS A 206 32.33 0.39 8.03
C LYS A 206 31.48 -0.90 8.01
N VAL A 207 30.20 -0.79 7.64
CA VAL A 207 29.29 -1.93 7.50
C VAL A 207 29.69 -2.75 6.26
N PRO A 208 30.00 -4.05 6.40
CA PRO A 208 30.35 -4.91 5.27
C PRO A 208 29.24 -5.01 4.22
N ALA A 209 29.60 -5.15 2.95
CA ALA A 209 28.63 -5.27 1.84
C ALA A 209 27.60 -6.39 2.06
N SER A 210 28.01 -7.52 2.65
CA SER A 210 27.11 -8.63 2.98
C SER A 210 25.98 -8.27 3.96
N LEU A 211 26.11 -7.18 4.72
CA LEU A 211 25.11 -6.71 5.69
C LEU A 211 24.33 -5.47 5.22
N GLN A 212 24.65 -4.94 4.03
CA GLN A 212 23.95 -3.79 3.49
C GLN A 212 22.56 -4.16 2.96
N GLY A 213 22.40 -5.37 2.40
CA GLY A 213 21.13 -5.89 1.90
C GLY A 213 19.99 -5.82 2.93
N PRO A 214 20.16 -6.34 4.16
CA PRO A 214 19.18 -6.19 5.24
C PRO A 214 18.80 -4.74 5.56
N LEU A 215 19.75 -3.81 5.60
CA LEU A 215 19.46 -2.39 5.87
C LEU A 215 18.74 -1.71 4.70
N LEU A 216 19.11 -2.06 3.46
CA LEU A 216 18.42 -1.59 2.25
C LEU A 216 16.99 -2.15 2.19
N ALA A 217 16.76 -3.39 2.61
CA ALA A 217 15.42 -3.99 2.65
C ALA A 217 14.45 -3.22 3.57
N LEU A 218 14.95 -2.63 4.66
CA LEU A 218 14.14 -1.78 5.55
C LEU A 218 13.68 -0.47 4.90
N THR A 219 14.32 -0.05 3.81
CA THR A 219 13.92 1.15 3.07
C THR A 219 12.72 0.92 2.15
N LEU A 220 12.42 -0.33 1.78
CA LEU A 220 11.45 -0.68 0.73
C LEU A 220 11.67 0.12 -0.58
N SER A 221 12.92 0.53 -0.85
CA SER A 221 13.26 1.37 -1.99
C SER A 221 12.95 0.65 -3.30
N PRO A 222 12.21 1.28 -4.23
CA PRO A 222 11.98 0.71 -5.56
C PRO A 222 13.22 0.78 -6.46
N ALA A 223 14.27 1.48 -6.01
CA ALA A 223 15.51 1.68 -6.74
C ALA A 223 16.62 0.75 -6.21
N GLY A 224 17.59 0.43 -7.08
CA GLY A 224 18.77 -0.32 -6.69
C GLY A 224 19.66 0.43 -5.67
N PRO A 225 20.67 -0.25 -5.09
CA PRO A 225 21.57 0.32 -4.09
C PRO A 225 22.24 1.63 -4.54
N ASP A 226 22.65 1.70 -5.80
CA ASP A 226 23.36 2.86 -6.36
C ASP A 226 22.49 4.11 -6.55
N ARG A 227 21.16 3.94 -6.53
CA ARG A 227 20.18 5.03 -6.69
C ARG A 227 19.41 5.33 -5.40
N THR A 228 19.53 4.47 -4.38
CA THR A 228 18.91 4.70 -3.08
C THR A 228 19.80 5.66 -2.27
N THR A 229 19.39 6.92 -2.19
CA THR A 229 20.18 7.96 -1.52
C THR A 229 20.14 7.84 0.00
N THR A 230 21.14 8.40 0.67
CA THR A 230 21.20 8.44 2.13
C THR A 230 20.00 9.19 2.72
N GLU A 231 19.60 10.32 2.13
CA GLU A 231 18.41 11.09 2.55
C GLU A 231 17.11 10.29 2.45
N TYR A 232 16.99 9.44 1.42
CA TYR A 232 15.82 8.59 1.25
C TYR A 232 15.78 7.48 2.31
N ALA A 233 16.94 6.87 2.61
CA ALA A 233 17.06 5.69 3.43
C ALA A 233 16.92 5.97 4.94
N LEU A 234 17.58 7.01 5.46
CA LEU A 234 17.63 7.29 6.90
C LEU A 234 16.24 7.43 7.57
N PRO A 235 15.32 8.31 7.10
CA PRO A 235 13.99 8.44 7.69
C PRO A 235 13.19 7.14 7.66
N ARG A 236 13.34 6.32 6.61
CA ARG A 236 12.61 5.06 6.45
C ARG A 236 13.09 3.99 7.42
N ILE A 237 14.40 3.81 7.53
CA ILE A 237 14.99 2.87 8.50
C ILE A 237 14.70 3.32 9.93
N ALA A 238 14.82 4.63 10.21
CA ALA A 238 14.48 5.18 11.51
C ALA A 238 12.99 4.96 11.85
N ARG A 239 12.07 5.20 10.91
CA ARG A 239 10.64 4.93 11.09
C ARG A 239 10.37 3.46 11.36
N HIS A 240 10.97 2.54 10.61
CA HIS A 240 10.86 1.11 10.84
C HIS A 240 11.29 0.75 12.28
N LEU A 241 12.52 1.08 12.65
CA LEU A 241 13.10 0.70 13.95
C LEU A 241 12.40 1.37 15.14
N ARG A 242 12.00 2.65 15.02
CA ARG A 242 11.28 3.38 16.08
C ARG A 242 9.83 2.94 16.22
N SER A 243 9.25 2.29 15.21
CA SER A 243 7.89 1.76 15.29
C SER A 243 7.83 0.43 16.04
N ILE A 244 8.95 -0.29 16.14
CA ILE A 244 9.04 -1.51 16.92
C ILE A 244 8.81 -1.21 18.39
N GLY A 245 7.92 -1.96 19.05
CA GLY A 245 7.59 -1.75 20.46
C GLY A 245 6.38 -0.84 20.71
N VAL A 246 5.85 -0.15 19.69
CA VAL A 246 4.72 0.78 19.89
C VAL A 246 3.42 0.07 20.29
N PHE A 247 3.12 -1.08 19.66
CA PHE A 247 1.93 -1.89 19.98
C PHE A 247 2.27 -3.24 20.63
N GLY A 248 3.54 -3.50 20.92
CA GLY A 248 4.00 -4.77 21.44
C GLY A 248 5.42 -5.09 21.00
N ALA A 249 6.00 -6.13 21.59
CA ALA A 249 7.36 -6.54 21.28
C ALA A 249 7.50 -7.00 19.82
N GLY A 250 8.64 -6.68 19.20
CA GLY A 250 9.20 -7.35 18.02
C GLY A 250 8.52 -7.16 16.65
N PHE A 251 7.54 -6.27 16.52
CA PHE A 251 7.02 -5.81 15.22
C PHE A 251 6.83 -4.29 15.21
N GLY A 252 7.00 -3.67 14.03
CA GLY A 252 6.90 -2.23 13.85
C GLY A 252 5.85 -1.78 12.83
N ALA A 253 5.19 -2.71 12.14
CA ALA A 253 4.17 -2.38 11.15
C ALA A 253 2.95 -3.30 11.29
N VAL A 254 1.83 -2.81 10.78
CA VAL A 254 0.54 -3.49 10.77
C VAL A 254 -0.09 -3.41 9.39
N ILE A 255 -1.03 -4.31 9.13
CA ILE A 255 -1.92 -4.28 7.96
C ILE A 255 -3.38 -4.39 8.42
N PRO A 256 -4.33 -3.72 7.77
CA PRO A 256 -5.75 -3.99 7.96
C PRO A 256 -6.10 -5.40 7.44
N LYS A 257 -7.03 -6.09 8.11
CA LYS A 257 -7.64 -7.31 7.59
C LYS A 257 -8.46 -7.03 6.33
N TRP A 258 -8.81 -8.09 5.59
CA TRP A 258 -9.79 -8.10 4.51
C TRP A 258 -9.44 -7.28 3.26
N GLY A 259 -8.16 -7.04 2.97
CA GLY A 259 -7.73 -6.41 1.71
C GLY A 259 -7.04 -5.06 1.86
N GLY A 260 -6.55 -4.74 3.06
CA GLY A 260 -5.67 -3.60 3.29
C GLY A 260 -6.40 -2.25 3.34
N LEU A 261 -5.93 -1.27 2.56
CA LEU A 261 -6.43 0.11 2.64
C LEU A 261 -7.87 0.27 2.10
N SER A 262 -8.37 -0.69 1.32
CA SER A 262 -9.78 -0.75 0.89
C SER A 262 -10.75 -0.67 2.07
N GLU A 263 -10.43 -1.30 3.19
CA GLU A 263 -11.27 -1.29 4.40
C GLU A 263 -11.27 0.08 5.06
N ILE A 264 -10.13 0.79 5.06
CA ILE A 264 -10.06 2.17 5.57
C ILE A 264 -10.94 3.08 4.69
N SER A 265 -10.88 2.93 3.36
CA SER A 265 -11.73 3.68 2.43
C SER A 265 -13.21 3.40 2.68
N GLN A 266 -13.62 2.13 2.76
CA GLN A 266 -15.01 1.74 2.99
C GLN A 266 -15.55 2.21 4.35
N VAL A 267 -14.78 2.05 5.43
CA VAL A 267 -15.18 2.50 6.76
C VAL A 267 -15.29 4.03 6.81
N SER A 268 -14.40 4.74 6.11
CA SER A 268 -14.46 6.19 6.00
C SER A 268 -15.68 6.66 5.22
N CYS A 269 -15.99 6.01 4.09
CA CYS A 269 -17.23 6.23 3.33
C CYS A 269 -18.47 5.93 4.17
N ARG A 270 -18.47 4.86 4.96
CA ARG A 270 -19.56 4.54 5.88
C ARG A 270 -19.77 5.63 6.91
N ALA A 271 -18.69 6.17 7.49
CA ALA A 271 -18.81 7.29 8.41
C ALA A 271 -19.43 8.52 7.73
N GLY A 272 -19.00 8.84 6.50
CA GLY A 272 -19.62 9.86 5.66
C GLY A 272 -21.12 9.65 5.44
N ALA A 273 -21.52 8.41 5.12
CA ALA A 273 -22.93 8.05 4.90
C ALA A 273 -23.76 8.20 6.18
N VAL A 274 -23.22 7.77 7.32
CA VAL A 274 -23.89 7.94 8.63
C VAL A 274 -23.95 9.43 9.03
N GLY A 275 -23.05 10.26 8.51
CA GLY A 275 -23.10 11.72 8.60
C GLY A 275 -24.15 12.38 7.69
N GLY A 276 -24.90 11.60 6.91
CA GLY A 276 -25.92 12.10 5.98
C GLY A 276 -25.44 12.27 4.53
N GLY A 277 -24.20 11.86 4.21
CA GLY A 277 -23.70 11.85 2.83
C GLY A 277 -24.44 10.83 1.95
N VAL A 278 -24.70 11.20 0.70
CA VAL A 278 -25.35 10.33 -0.30
C VAL A 278 -24.30 9.70 -1.21
N TYR A 279 -24.33 8.38 -1.34
CA TYR A 279 -23.34 7.59 -2.09
C TYR A 279 -23.96 6.97 -3.33
N VAL A 280 -23.28 7.09 -4.47
CA VAL A 280 -23.72 6.48 -5.74
C VAL A 280 -22.53 5.90 -6.51
N LEU A 281 -22.44 4.57 -6.55
CA LEU A 281 -21.48 3.82 -7.37
C LEU A 281 -22.00 3.63 -8.81
N GLY A 282 -21.12 3.26 -9.73
CA GLY A 282 -21.46 3.05 -11.14
C GLY A 282 -21.82 4.34 -11.88
N LYS A 283 -21.45 5.49 -11.32
CA LYS A 283 -21.88 6.81 -11.77
C LYS A 283 -20.72 7.81 -11.80
N GLY A 284 -20.13 7.95 -12.98
CA GLY A 284 -19.10 8.96 -13.25
C GLY A 284 -19.66 10.33 -13.66
N ILE A 285 -18.76 11.30 -13.76
CA ILE A 285 -19.04 12.61 -14.35
C ILE A 285 -18.95 12.50 -15.88
N ALA A 286 -19.90 13.11 -16.59
CA ALA A 286 -19.88 13.14 -18.05
C ALA A 286 -18.73 14.02 -18.57
N PRO A 287 -18.08 13.66 -19.69
CA PRO A 287 -17.05 14.50 -20.31
C PRO A 287 -17.57 15.92 -20.58
N ILE A 288 -16.75 16.91 -20.24
CA ILE A 288 -17.14 18.31 -20.34
C ILE A 288 -17.10 18.72 -21.81
N THR A 289 -18.26 18.79 -22.43
CA THR A 289 -18.44 19.51 -23.70
C THR A 289 -18.64 20.99 -23.39
N GLU A 290 -18.04 21.87 -24.19
CA GLU A 290 -18.15 23.32 -24.05
C GLU A 290 -19.64 23.73 -23.92
N GLY A 291 -20.07 24.18 -22.72
CA GLY A 291 -21.40 24.72 -22.47
C GLY A 291 -22.20 24.16 -21.28
N ILE A 292 -21.81 23.01 -20.70
CA ILE A 292 -22.58 22.34 -19.63
C ILE A 292 -22.14 22.74 -18.21
N ALA A 293 -20.83 22.93 -17.99
CA ALA A 293 -20.32 23.44 -16.72
C ALA A 293 -20.54 24.96 -16.62
N LYS A 294 -21.64 25.37 -15.99
CA LYS A 294 -21.92 26.77 -15.66
C LYS A 294 -21.72 26.99 -14.17
N THR A 295 -20.72 27.78 -13.81
CA THR A 295 -20.56 28.28 -12.44
C THR A 295 -21.55 29.41 -12.22
N THR A 296 -22.35 29.27 -11.18
CA THR A 296 -23.35 30.25 -10.72
C THR A 296 -23.02 30.67 -9.29
N GLU A 297 -23.74 31.64 -8.74
CA GLU A 297 -23.62 32.00 -7.31
C GLU A 297 -23.90 30.80 -6.37
N ASN A 298 -24.69 29.82 -6.83
CA ASN A 298 -25.05 28.62 -6.07
C ASN A 298 -24.06 27.46 -6.21
N GLY A 299 -23.01 27.61 -7.03
CA GLY A 299 -22.03 26.56 -7.33
C GLY A 299 -21.96 26.18 -8.81
N THR A 300 -21.19 25.14 -9.11
CA THR A 300 -20.93 24.65 -10.46
C THR A 300 -21.92 23.54 -10.82
N LYS A 301 -22.61 23.71 -11.96
CA LYS A 301 -23.49 22.68 -12.54
C LYS A 301 -22.69 21.63 -13.30
N LEU A 302 -23.06 20.36 -13.14
CA LEU A 302 -22.38 19.21 -13.74
C LEU A 302 -23.40 18.19 -14.23
N CYS A 303 -23.05 17.47 -15.29
CA CYS A 303 -23.83 16.35 -15.79
C CYS A 303 -23.16 15.04 -15.41
N LEU A 304 -23.92 14.10 -14.88
CA LEU A 304 -23.49 12.73 -14.61
C LEU A 304 -23.61 11.90 -15.90
N LYS A 305 -22.91 10.77 -15.99
CA LYS A 305 -22.86 9.95 -17.23
C LYS A 305 -24.22 9.42 -17.70
N ASP A 306 -25.21 9.35 -16.83
CA ASP A 306 -26.58 8.96 -17.15
C ASP A 306 -27.51 10.13 -17.53
N GLY A 307 -26.99 11.36 -17.54
CA GLY A 307 -27.69 12.56 -17.95
C GLY A 307 -28.30 13.39 -16.82
N GLU A 308 -28.27 12.92 -15.56
CA GLU A 308 -28.74 13.72 -14.43
C GLU A 308 -27.82 14.92 -14.16
N VAL A 309 -28.41 16.06 -13.81
CA VAL A 309 -27.67 17.30 -13.56
C VAL A 309 -27.62 17.61 -12.06
N VAL A 310 -26.43 17.86 -11.51
CA VAL A 310 -26.25 18.26 -10.12
C VAL A 310 -25.54 19.61 -10.03
N THR A 311 -25.75 20.34 -8.94
CA THR A 311 -25.01 21.59 -8.64
C THR A 311 -24.23 21.41 -7.35
N ALA A 312 -22.94 21.73 -7.33
CA ALA A 312 -22.12 21.62 -6.14
C ALA A 312 -21.30 22.89 -5.90
N LYS A 313 -21.17 23.33 -4.65
CA LYS A 313 -20.31 24.47 -4.28
C LYS A 313 -18.84 24.09 -4.35
N TRP A 314 -18.48 22.94 -3.79
CA TRP A 314 -17.14 22.34 -3.89
C TRP A 314 -17.19 21.06 -4.70
N ILE A 315 -16.18 20.84 -5.54
CA ILE A 315 -15.99 19.59 -6.29
C ILE A 315 -14.60 19.08 -5.97
N VAL A 316 -14.51 17.86 -5.44
CA VAL A 316 -13.23 17.23 -5.09
C VAL A 316 -13.11 15.90 -5.79
N GLY A 317 -11.98 15.64 -6.43
CA GLY A 317 -11.68 14.34 -7.02
C GLY A 317 -10.18 14.07 -7.09
N GLY A 318 -9.81 13.02 -7.81
CA GLY A 318 -8.41 12.60 -7.93
C GLY A 318 -7.68 13.16 -9.14
N ASN A 319 -6.40 12.82 -9.22
CA ASN A 319 -5.59 12.99 -10.41
C ASN A 319 -4.67 11.78 -10.60
N SER A 320 -4.36 11.47 -11.86
CA SER A 320 -3.38 10.44 -12.24
C SER A 320 -2.07 11.09 -12.64
N SER A 321 -0.93 10.48 -12.29
CA SER A 321 0.36 10.90 -12.83
C SER A 321 0.39 10.72 -14.34
N THR A 322 1.11 11.59 -15.05
CA THR A 322 1.40 11.44 -16.49
C THR A 322 2.81 10.93 -16.74
N ALA A 323 3.61 10.77 -15.70
CA ALA A 323 4.99 10.31 -15.78
C ALA A 323 5.06 8.78 -15.88
N SER A 324 5.77 8.27 -16.89
CA SER A 324 5.97 6.82 -17.07
C SER A 324 6.74 6.16 -15.93
N GLN A 325 7.61 6.92 -15.26
CA GLN A 325 8.37 6.49 -14.08
C GLN A 325 7.50 6.22 -12.84
N ASP A 326 6.22 6.63 -12.87
CA ASP A 326 5.25 6.39 -11.79
C ASP A 326 4.34 5.19 -12.10
N THR A 327 4.73 4.34 -13.05
CA THR A 327 4.05 3.09 -13.39
C THR A 327 4.91 1.90 -12.98
N TYR A 328 4.29 0.94 -12.28
CA TYR A 328 4.97 -0.20 -11.65
C TYR A 328 4.25 -1.49 -12.04
N CYS A 329 5.01 -2.55 -12.29
CA CYS A 329 4.50 -3.90 -12.43
C CYS A 329 4.20 -4.46 -11.04
N ARG A 330 3.00 -5.02 -10.89
CA ARG A 330 2.55 -5.72 -9.69
C ARG A 330 1.97 -7.09 -10.06
N SER A 331 1.95 -7.98 -9.08
CA SER A 331 1.24 -9.25 -9.17
C SER A 331 0.66 -9.67 -7.84
N MET A 332 -0.41 -10.46 -7.90
CA MET A 332 -1.00 -11.14 -6.75
C MET A 332 -1.04 -12.63 -7.07
N THR A 333 -0.49 -13.46 -6.19
CA THR A 333 -0.40 -14.91 -6.41
C THR A 333 -0.94 -15.65 -5.20
N ILE A 334 -1.95 -16.50 -5.41
CA ILE A 334 -2.47 -17.40 -4.39
C ILE A 334 -1.67 -18.69 -4.46
N VAL A 335 -1.14 -19.13 -3.32
CA VAL A 335 -0.33 -20.34 -3.22
C VAL A 335 -0.96 -21.37 -2.29
N SER A 336 -0.78 -22.65 -2.60
CA SER A 336 -1.36 -23.79 -1.91
C SER A 336 -0.67 -24.17 -0.59
N SER A 337 0.00 -23.21 0.06
CA SER A 337 0.73 -23.43 1.30
C SER A 337 0.51 -22.26 2.24
N SER A 338 0.47 -22.55 3.54
CA SER A 338 0.45 -21.53 4.59
C SER A 338 1.79 -20.83 4.79
N LEU A 339 2.87 -21.32 4.17
CA LEU A 339 4.23 -20.76 4.27
C LEU A 339 4.64 -20.38 5.71
N SER A 340 4.18 -21.16 6.69
CA SER A 340 4.23 -20.80 8.12
C SER A 340 5.61 -20.39 8.65
N HIS A 341 6.70 -20.91 8.07
CA HIS A 341 8.08 -20.55 8.41
C HIS A 341 8.43 -19.07 8.17
N LEU A 342 7.69 -18.37 7.29
CA LEU A 342 7.88 -16.94 7.04
C LEU A 342 7.28 -16.07 8.15
N PHE A 343 6.46 -16.65 9.02
CA PHE A 343 5.74 -15.99 10.12
C PHE A 343 6.20 -16.51 11.49
N PRO A 344 7.50 -16.47 11.82
CA PRO A 344 7.95 -16.91 13.13
C PRO A 344 7.27 -16.06 14.23
N PRO A 345 6.82 -16.67 15.34
CA PRO A 345 6.29 -15.93 16.48
C PRO A 345 7.25 -14.84 16.94
N ILE A 346 6.69 -13.69 17.29
CA ILE A 346 7.47 -12.49 17.57
C ILE A 346 8.07 -12.52 18.99
N ALA A 347 7.40 -13.21 19.92
CA ALA A 347 7.86 -13.46 21.27
C ALA A 347 7.35 -14.83 21.74
N GLU A 348 7.87 -15.32 22.87
CA GLU A 348 7.36 -16.52 23.52
C GLU A 348 5.86 -16.35 23.84
N GLU A 349 5.05 -17.33 23.44
CA GLU A 349 3.57 -17.33 23.55
C GLU A 349 2.80 -16.25 22.75
N ALA A 350 3.48 -15.41 21.95
CA ALA A 350 2.80 -14.48 21.05
C ALA A 350 2.19 -15.20 19.84
N PRO A 351 1.02 -14.76 19.33
CA PRO A 351 0.49 -15.27 18.08
C PRO A 351 1.46 -15.01 16.92
N ALA A 352 1.40 -15.86 15.90
CA ALA A 352 2.17 -15.64 14.69
C ALA A 352 1.74 -14.30 14.02
N PRO A 353 2.68 -13.54 13.45
CA PRO A 353 2.33 -12.38 12.63
C PRO A 353 1.56 -12.83 11.40
N ALA A 354 0.65 -11.97 10.90
CA ALA A 354 -0.18 -12.33 9.76
C ALA A 354 0.50 -12.07 8.41
N ALA A 355 1.56 -11.27 8.40
CA ALA A 355 2.29 -10.92 7.18
C ALA A 355 3.80 -10.87 7.39
N ALA A 356 4.54 -11.01 6.28
CA ALA A 356 5.98 -10.88 6.21
C ALA A 356 6.37 -10.16 4.92
N VAL A 357 7.56 -9.55 4.92
CA VAL A 357 8.12 -8.88 3.74
C VAL A 357 9.32 -9.69 3.26
N VAL A 358 9.35 -10.05 1.98
CA VAL A 358 10.52 -10.66 1.34
C VAL A 358 11.06 -9.71 0.29
N VAL A 359 12.34 -9.37 0.39
CA VAL A 359 13.04 -8.50 -0.56
C VAL A 359 14.03 -9.32 -1.35
N PHE A 360 13.96 -9.20 -2.67
CA PHE A 360 14.94 -9.67 -3.63
C PHE A 360 15.79 -8.46 -4.03
N PRO A 361 17.04 -8.32 -3.54
CA PRO A 361 17.89 -7.20 -3.89
C PRO A 361 18.18 -7.13 -5.39
N SER A 362 18.52 -5.95 -5.90
CA SER A 362 19.08 -5.80 -7.25
C SER A 362 20.24 -6.77 -7.47
N GLY A 363 20.25 -7.41 -8.63
CA GLY A 363 21.25 -8.43 -9.00
C GLY A 363 21.08 -9.81 -8.34
N SER A 364 20.12 -9.99 -7.43
CA SER A 364 19.85 -11.31 -6.82
C SER A 364 19.08 -12.28 -7.73
N LEU A 365 18.38 -11.73 -8.72
CA LEU A 365 17.67 -12.45 -9.77
C LEU A 365 18.26 -12.06 -11.13
N ALA A 366 18.24 -12.98 -12.08
CA ALA A 366 18.66 -12.76 -13.46
C ALA A 366 17.52 -13.12 -14.41
N LEU A 367 17.37 -12.31 -15.45
CA LEU A 367 16.53 -12.58 -16.62
C LEU A 367 17.43 -12.84 -17.83
N ASP A 368 16.87 -13.48 -18.85
CA ASP A 368 17.59 -13.74 -20.11
C ASP A 368 17.79 -12.46 -20.95
N SER A 369 17.17 -11.33 -20.58
CA SER A 369 17.28 -10.05 -21.27
C SER A 369 18.58 -9.29 -20.93
N GLN A 370 19.07 -8.46 -21.85
CA GLN A 370 20.34 -7.71 -21.72
C GLN A 370 20.26 -6.46 -20.82
N ALA A 371 19.35 -6.41 -19.85
CA ALA A 371 19.26 -5.24 -18.95
C ALA A 371 20.54 -5.10 -18.11
N GLU A 372 21.11 -3.88 -18.05
CA GLU A 372 22.38 -3.60 -17.37
C GLU A 372 22.31 -3.83 -15.85
N GLU A 373 21.14 -3.64 -15.22
CA GLU A 373 20.87 -4.04 -13.83
C GLU A 373 19.36 -4.08 -13.54
N LEU A 374 18.87 -5.14 -12.89
CA LEU A 374 17.45 -5.29 -12.54
C LEU A 374 17.13 -4.61 -11.20
N PRO A 375 16.00 -3.88 -11.08
CA PRO A 375 15.57 -3.30 -9.80
C PRO A 375 15.21 -4.38 -8.78
N PRO A 376 15.11 -4.02 -7.48
CA PRO A 376 14.66 -4.96 -6.47
C PRO A 376 13.20 -5.40 -6.71
N VAL A 377 12.87 -6.58 -6.19
CA VAL A 377 11.47 -7.05 -6.08
C VAL A 377 11.10 -7.12 -4.61
N HIS A 378 9.94 -6.56 -4.27
CA HIS A 378 9.37 -6.68 -2.94
C HIS A 378 8.17 -7.62 -3.02
N VAL A 379 8.09 -8.57 -2.10
CA VAL A 379 6.97 -9.50 -1.98
C VAL A 379 6.39 -9.40 -0.57
N PHE A 380 5.15 -8.94 -0.47
CA PHE A 380 4.38 -9.05 0.77
C PHE A 380 3.70 -10.41 0.79
N VAL A 381 4.01 -11.20 1.82
CA VAL A 381 3.47 -12.54 2.03
C VAL A 381 2.40 -12.42 3.10
N HIS A 382 1.14 -12.60 2.73
CA HIS A 382 0.00 -12.53 3.63
C HIS A 382 -0.53 -13.94 3.90
N SER A 383 -0.61 -14.29 5.19
CA SER A 383 -1.20 -15.55 5.65
C SER A 383 -2.74 -15.52 5.56
N SER A 384 -3.39 -16.66 5.74
CA SER A 384 -4.86 -16.73 5.80
C SER A 384 -5.48 -15.92 6.94
N ASP A 385 -4.71 -15.54 7.97
CA ASP A 385 -5.22 -14.79 9.12
C ASP A 385 -5.62 -13.36 8.75
N THR A 386 -5.08 -12.83 7.65
CA THR A 386 -5.51 -11.53 7.07
C THR A 386 -6.95 -11.57 6.58
N GLY A 387 -7.52 -12.76 6.37
CA GLY A 387 -8.86 -12.92 5.80
C GLY A 387 -8.92 -12.77 4.29
N GLU A 388 -7.77 -12.62 3.62
CA GLU A 388 -7.67 -12.43 2.17
C GLU A 388 -7.71 -13.77 1.39
N CYS A 389 -7.49 -14.89 2.07
CA CYS A 389 -7.60 -16.23 1.51
C CYS A 389 -7.97 -17.30 2.57
N PRO A 390 -8.46 -18.48 2.16
CA PRO A 390 -8.76 -19.60 3.06
C PRO A 390 -7.53 -20.15 3.80
N SER A 391 -7.77 -20.79 4.95
CA SER A 391 -6.74 -21.50 5.72
C SER A 391 -5.99 -22.52 4.87
N GLY A 392 -4.67 -22.60 5.06
CA GLY A 392 -3.78 -23.46 4.29
C GLY A 392 -3.27 -22.83 3.00
N GLN A 393 -3.69 -21.60 2.67
CA GLN A 393 -3.20 -20.80 1.56
C GLN A 393 -2.50 -19.54 2.07
N CYS A 394 -1.79 -18.87 1.16
CA CYS A 394 -1.24 -17.53 1.34
C CYS A 394 -1.46 -16.72 0.06
N VAL A 395 -1.44 -15.39 0.19
CA VAL A 395 -1.39 -14.47 -0.94
C VAL A 395 -0.03 -13.79 -0.97
N LEU A 396 0.62 -13.82 -2.13
CA LEU A 396 1.90 -13.19 -2.38
C LEU A 396 1.68 -11.99 -3.29
N TYR A 397 1.93 -10.79 -2.77
CA TYR A 397 1.84 -9.55 -3.51
C TYR A 397 3.23 -9.08 -3.90
N ALA A 398 3.59 -9.17 -5.18
CA ALA A 398 4.90 -8.78 -5.66
C ALA A 398 4.85 -7.44 -6.40
N SER A 399 5.90 -6.63 -6.24
CA SER A 399 6.02 -5.31 -6.87
C SER A 399 7.46 -5.03 -7.30
N THR A 400 7.62 -4.36 -8.44
CA THR A 400 8.88 -3.83 -8.93
C THR A 400 8.66 -2.54 -9.75
N SER A 401 9.68 -1.67 -9.83
CA SER A 401 9.61 -0.37 -10.51
C SER A 401 9.68 -0.42 -12.04
N MET A 402 9.77 -1.62 -12.61
CA MET A 402 9.64 -1.82 -14.05
C MET A 402 8.17 -1.68 -14.48
N HIS A 403 7.92 -1.29 -15.73
CA HIS A 403 6.59 -1.10 -16.32
C HIS A 403 6.49 -1.78 -17.70
N ASN A 404 7.16 -2.92 -17.87
CA ASN A 404 7.24 -3.63 -19.13
C ASN A 404 7.17 -5.15 -18.89
N GLN A 405 7.22 -5.93 -19.97
CA GLN A 405 7.11 -7.40 -19.89
C GLN A 405 8.25 -8.06 -19.10
N ASP A 406 9.45 -7.47 -19.12
CA ASP A 406 10.56 -7.94 -18.27
C ASP A 406 10.24 -7.73 -16.79
N GLY A 407 9.50 -6.68 -16.44
CA GLY A 407 8.95 -6.48 -15.09
C GLY A 407 8.10 -7.65 -14.63
N PHE A 408 7.14 -8.10 -15.45
CA PHE A 408 6.33 -9.29 -15.13
C PHE A 408 7.16 -10.57 -15.06
N ALA A 409 8.11 -10.76 -15.99
CA ALA A 409 9.02 -11.90 -15.93
C ALA A 409 9.85 -11.91 -14.63
N LEU A 410 10.30 -10.74 -14.17
CA LEU A 410 11.02 -10.57 -12.91
C LEU A 410 10.15 -10.95 -11.70
N LEU A 411 8.89 -10.52 -11.68
CA LEU A 411 7.95 -10.88 -10.61
C LEU A 411 7.71 -12.40 -10.56
N ARG A 412 7.45 -13.05 -11.70
CA ARG A 412 7.30 -14.52 -11.76
C ARG A 412 8.55 -15.22 -11.24
N LYS A 413 9.73 -14.77 -11.67
CA LYS A 413 11.01 -15.34 -11.24
C LYS A 413 11.21 -15.20 -9.74
N ALA A 414 10.81 -14.08 -9.14
CA ALA A 414 10.88 -13.86 -7.70
C ALA A 414 9.95 -14.83 -6.94
N ILE A 415 8.70 -14.99 -7.40
CA ILE A 415 7.75 -15.94 -6.81
C ILE A 415 8.25 -17.38 -6.92
N GLU A 416 8.71 -17.82 -8.10
CA GLU A 416 9.30 -19.16 -8.27
C GLU A 416 10.53 -19.38 -7.38
N SER A 417 11.39 -18.38 -7.25
CA SER A 417 12.58 -18.44 -6.40
C SER A 417 12.20 -18.49 -4.92
N LEU A 418 11.15 -17.75 -4.51
CA LEU A 418 10.61 -17.80 -3.15
C LEU A 418 10.11 -19.20 -2.81
N LEU A 419 9.27 -19.78 -3.68
CA LEU A 419 8.65 -21.08 -3.45
C LEU A 419 9.67 -22.23 -3.49
N SER A 420 10.65 -22.17 -4.39
CA SER A 420 11.72 -23.18 -4.48
C SER A 420 12.75 -23.09 -3.35
N ALA A 421 12.89 -21.94 -2.71
CA ALA A 421 13.72 -21.78 -1.52
C ALA A 421 13.08 -22.36 -0.24
N GLN A 422 11.81 -22.77 -0.28
CA GLN A 422 11.14 -23.37 0.87
C GLN A 422 11.36 -24.88 0.92
N ASP A 423 11.78 -25.39 2.07
CA ASP A 423 11.88 -26.83 2.33
C ASP A 423 10.53 -27.37 2.86
N ILE A 424 9.48 -27.28 2.03
CA ILE A 424 8.11 -27.68 2.38
C ILE A 424 7.69 -28.87 1.51
N THR A 425 7.09 -29.89 2.12
CA THR A 425 6.55 -31.08 1.44
C THR A 425 5.06 -31.24 1.75
N PRO A 426 4.16 -31.35 0.74
CA PRO A 426 4.44 -31.21 -0.69
C PRO A 426 4.86 -29.78 -1.06
N SER A 427 5.60 -29.63 -2.16
CA SER A 427 6.07 -28.31 -2.60
C SER A 427 4.89 -27.37 -2.87
N PRO A 428 4.96 -26.11 -2.42
CA PRO A 428 3.92 -25.13 -2.69
C PRO A 428 3.68 -24.96 -4.19
N THR A 429 2.41 -24.89 -4.59
CA THR A 429 2.00 -24.65 -5.98
C THR A 429 1.21 -23.36 -6.10
N ILE A 430 1.30 -22.71 -7.25
CA ILE A 430 0.47 -21.56 -7.59
C ILE A 430 -0.94 -22.07 -7.93
N LEU A 431 -1.96 -21.47 -7.32
CA LEU A 431 -3.38 -21.79 -7.58
C LEU A 431 -4.03 -20.79 -8.53
N TRP A 432 -3.59 -19.54 -8.46
CA TRP A 432 -4.11 -18.42 -9.25
C TRP A 432 -3.11 -17.28 -9.18
N SER A 433 -2.95 -16.54 -10.27
CA SER A 433 -2.19 -15.30 -10.25
C SER A 433 -2.81 -14.25 -11.17
N VAL A 434 -2.67 -12.98 -10.81
CA VAL A 434 -2.87 -11.86 -11.72
C VAL A 434 -1.63 -10.97 -11.74
N GLU A 435 -1.35 -10.42 -12.90
CA GLU A 435 -0.30 -9.43 -13.15
C GLU A 435 -0.93 -8.21 -13.79
N TYR A 436 -0.45 -7.03 -13.41
CA TYR A 436 -0.93 -5.76 -13.95
C TYR A 436 0.11 -4.66 -13.74
N GLN A 437 0.03 -3.64 -14.58
CA GLN A 437 0.68 -2.37 -14.31
C GLN A 437 -0.26 -1.48 -13.52
N GLN A 438 0.30 -0.74 -12.57
CA GLN A 438 -0.42 0.27 -11.82
C GLN A 438 0.34 1.59 -11.90
N ARG A 439 -0.38 2.67 -12.15
CA ARG A 439 0.11 4.04 -12.17
C ARG A 439 -0.29 4.76 -10.88
N ALA A 440 0.60 5.62 -10.37
CA ALA A 440 0.28 6.54 -9.30
C ALA A 440 -0.98 7.36 -9.64
N SER A 441 -2.03 7.24 -8.84
CA SER A 441 -3.29 7.93 -9.06
C SER A 441 -4.09 8.01 -7.78
N SER A 442 -4.70 9.17 -7.54
CA SER A 442 -5.76 9.33 -6.54
C SER A 442 -7.16 9.28 -7.17
N GLY A 443 -7.27 9.05 -8.48
CA GLY A 443 -8.52 9.05 -9.26
C GLY A 443 -8.27 9.52 -10.70
N SER A 444 -9.13 9.08 -11.63
CA SER A 444 -8.96 9.29 -13.08
C SER A 444 -10.03 10.22 -13.68
N GLU A 445 -10.87 10.85 -12.86
CA GLU A 445 -12.09 11.48 -13.32
C GLU A 445 -11.84 12.87 -13.92
N ALA A 446 -12.46 13.13 -15.07
CA ALA A 446 -12.38 14.42 -15.75
C ALA A 446 -13.18 15.50 -14.98
N LEU A 447 -12.54 16.11 -13.98
CA LEU A 447 -13.11 17.25 -13.26
C LEU A 447 -13.12 18.52 -14.13
N PRO A 448 -13.98 19.51 -13.82
CA PRO A 448 -14.01 20.81 -14.50
C PRO A 448 -12.72 21.60 -14.46
N PHE A 449 -12.62 22.62 -15.33
CA PHE A 449 -11.50 23.56 -15.32
C PHE A 449 -11.24 24.09 -13.92
N ASP A 450 -9.96 24.26 -13.60
CA ASP A 450 -9.52 24.73 -12.29
C ASP A 450 -10.18 26.07 -11.94
N ASN A 451 -10.85 26.09 -10.80
CA ASN A 451 -11.23 27.29 -10.09
C ASN A 451 -10.99 27.04 -8.58
N ASP A 452 -11.14 28.06 -7.75
CA ASP A 452 -10.86 27.96 -6.31
C ASP A 452 -11.70 26.90 -5.56
N HIS A 453 -12.78 26.41 -6.17
CA HIS A 453 -13.73 25.45 -5.61
C HIS A 453 -13.68 24.05 -6.26
N VAL A 454 -12.82 23.84 -7.26
CA VAL A 454 -12.54 22.51 -7.84
C VAL A 454 -11.16 22.07 -7.39
N VAL A 455 -11.11 21.02 -6.58
CA VAL A 455 -9.87 20.54 -5.97
C VAL A 455 -9.55 19.14 -6.47
N ARG A 456 -8.30 18.96 -6.89
CA ARG A 456 -7.76 17.64 -7.24
C ARG A 456 -6.76 17.21 -6.19
N PHE A 457 -6.95 16.02 -5.66
CA PHE A 457 -5.91 15.39 -4.87
C PHE A 457 -4.70 15.08 -5.76
N PRO A 458 -3.47 15.25 -5.26
CA PRO A 458 -2.29 14.77 -5.97
C PRO A 458 -2.36 13.25 -6.14
N PRO A 459 -1.69 12.66 -7.15
CA PRO A 459 -1.56 11.22 -7.25
C PRO A 459 -0.97 10.63 -5.96
N THR A 460 -1.48 9.47 -5.52
CA THR A 460 -0.93 8.78 -4.35
C THR A 460 0.45 8.19 -4.64
N SER A 461 1.28 8.11 -3.61
CA SER A 461 2.62 7.53 -3.72
C SER A 461 2.54 6.02 -4.02
N MET A 462 3.41 5.53 -4.90
CA MET A 462 3.60 4.10 -5.18
C MET A 462 4.45 3.38 -4.12
N ASP A 463 4.78 4.07 -3.02
CA ASP A 463 5.55 3.49 -1.91
C ASP A 463 4.80 2.27 -1.32
N LEU A 464 5.56 1.32 -0.80
CA LEU A 464 5.02 0.08 -0.24
C LEU A 464 4.67 0.21 1.24
N ALA A 465 5.06 1.32 1.86
CA ALA A 465 4.59 1.76 3.16
C ALA A 465 3.62 2.93 2.99
N PHE A 466 2.62 3.01 3.87
CA PHE A 466 1.66 4.11 3.89
C PHE A 466 2.37 5.47 4.07
N ASP A 467 2.03 6.41 3.19
CA ASP A 467 2.55 7.78 3.17
C ASP A 467 1.65 8.72 3.97
N ASP A 468 2.17 9.27 5.06
CA ASP A 468 1.43 10.22 5.91
C ASP A 468 1.08 11.53 5.17
N ALA A 469 1.75 11.86 4.07
CA ALA A 469 1.39 13.03 3.26
C ALA A 469 -0.05 12.96 2.71
N VAL A 470 -0.61 11.76 2.58
CA VAL A 470 -2.04 11.54 2.26
C VAL A 470 -2.94 12.30 3.23
N LEU A 471 -2.63 12.27 4.53
CA LEU A 471 -3.43 12.96 5.55
C LEU A 471 -3.28 14.46 5.49
N GLU A 472 -2.07 14.97 5.25
CA GLU A 472 -1.86 16.41 5.09
C GLU A 472 -2.62 16.94 3.88
N ASN A 473 -2.58 16.23 2.74
CA ASN A 473 -3.37 16.57 1.56
C ASN A 473 -4.87 16.63 1.88
N VAL A 474 -5.40 15.62 2.58
CA VAL A 474 -6.83 15.58 2.96
C VAL A 474 -7.19 16.71 3.92
N LYS A 475 -6.32 16.98 4.90
CA LYS A 475 -6.50 18.05 5.88
C LYS A 475 -6.54 19.43 5.23
N GLU A 476 -5.65 19.70 4.27
CA GLU A 476 -5.65 20.95 3.52
C GLU A 476 -6.96 21.17 2.76
N VAL A 477 -7.47 20.13 2.10
CA VAL A 477 -8.75 20.21 1.37
C VAL A 477 -9.93 20.37 2.32
N TRP A 478 -9.94 19.61 3.42
CA TRP A 478 -10.93 19.74 4.47
C TRP A 478 -10.98 21.19 4.98
N GLN A 479 -9.83 21.76 5.39
CA GLN A 479 -9.76 23.12 5.94
C GLN A 479 -10.24 24.19 4.94
N LYS A 480 -9.97 24.02 3.64
CA LYS A 480 -10.52 24.90 2.58
C LYS A 480 -12.06 24.87 2.52
N ILE A 481 -12.66 23.70 2.71
CA ILE A 481 -14.12 23.50 2.62
C ILE A 481 -14.84 24.02 3.87
N VAL A 482 -14.32 23.72 5.06
CA VAL A 482 -15.00 24.01 6.33
C VAL A 482 -14.60 25.35 6.96
N GLY A 483 -13.43 25.90 6.59
CA GLY A 483 -12.89 27.15 7.14
C GLY A 483 -12.17 26.97 8.48
N ASP A 484 -11.57 28.06 8.98
CA ASP A 484 -10.68 28.04 10.16
C ASP A 484 -11.42 27.81 11.50
N GLU A 485 -12.75 27.94 11.53
CA GLU A 485 -13.55 27.75 12.74
C GLU A 485 -13.99 26.29 12.97
N ALA A 486 -13.63 25.36 12.07
CA ALA A 486 -14.22 24.02 11.99
C ALA A 486 -13.67 22.96 12.97
N GLY A 487 -12.97 23.37 14.02
CA GLY A 487 -12.43 22.48 15.05
C GLY A 487 -11.18 21.72 14.60
N GLU A 488 -10.95 20.54 15.19
CA GLU A 488 -9.75 19.72 14.93
C GLU A 488 -10.02 18.64 13.87
N PHE A 489 -9.10 18.51 12.91
CA PHE A 489 -9.18 17.52 11.83
C PHE A 489 -9.24 16.09 12.36
N LEU A 490 -10.28 15.34 11.99
CA LEU A 490 -10.49 13.92 12.37
C LEU A 490 -10.50 13.67 13.90
N VAL A 491 -10.94 14.63 14.70
CA VAL A 491 -11.11 14.46 16.16
C VAL A 491 -12.58 14.49 16.52
N PHE A 492 -13.10 13.32 16.91
CA PHE A 492 -14.54 13.08 17.06
C PHE A 492 -14.90 12.63 18.49
N GLN A 493 -15.91 13.26 19.06
CA GLN A 493 -16.50 12.83 20.33
C GLN A 493 -17.31 11.52 20.17
N ASP A 494 -17.49 10.79 21.27
CA ASP A 494 -18.35 9.61 21.30
C ASP A 494 -19.81 10.02 21.15
N ARG A 495 -20.56 9.32 20.30
CA ARG A 495 -21.97 9.62 20.05
C ARG A 495 -22.88 9.28 21.24
N GLU A 496 -22.45 8.35 22.10
CA GLU A 496 -23.21 7.86 23.26
C GLU A 496 -23.35 8.89 24.39
N ALA A 497 -22.65 10.02 24.35
CA ALA A 497 -22.73 11.05 25.39
C ALA A 497 -23.96 11.97 25.28
N TYR A 498 -24.83 11.78 24.28
CA TYR A 498 -25.99 12.66 24.03
C TYR A 498 -27.33 12.13 24.59
N ASP A 499 -27.37 10.92 25.16
CA ASP A 499 -28.63 10.30 25.63
C ASP A 499 -28.85 10.37 27.16
N ASP A 500 -27.94 10.98 27.94
CA ASP A 500 -28.04 11.03 29.41
C ASP A 500 -28.58 12.34 30.00
N ASP A 501 -28.92 13.34 29.17
CA ASP A 501 -29.49 14.63 29.61
C ASP A 501 -30.78 14.99 28.82
N GLU A 502 -31.84 14.18 28.91
CA GLU A 502 -33.23 14.62 28.74
C GLU A 502 -34.21 13.98 29.75
#